data_AF-L8WCF2-F1
#
_entry.id   AF-L8WCF2-F1
#
_cell.length_a   1.000
_cell.length_b   1.000
_cell.length_c   1.000
_cell.angle_alpha   90.00
_cell.angle_beta   90.00
_cell.angle_gamma   90.00
#
_symmetry.space_group_name_H-M   'P 1'
#
loop_
_entity.id
_entity.type
_entity.pdbx_description
1 polymer ?
#
loop_
_entity_poly.entity_id
_entity_poly.type
_entity_poly.pdbx_seq_one_letter_code
_entity_poly.pdbx_strand_id
1 'polypeptide(L)'
;MAAGILSGMQGKRGIAAWRWLFFIEVRSNNYCHRNPSHPHNTRWIKGSQRRLAQARLSEDAAEADEDGANDSAFAGLIMALKDPKVPILAVMTCSQLLGLSFVNFFPT
;
A
#
# COMPACT_ATOMS: atom_id res chain seq x y z
N MET A 1 -12.31 -0.84 13.19
CA MET A 1 -11.33 -0.16 14.09
C MET A 1 -11.95 1.02 14.85
N ALA A 2 -12.80 1.85 14.22
CA ALA A 2 -13.45 2.99 14.88
C ALA A 2 -14.35 2.64 16.08
N ALA A 3 -15.07 1.50 16.04
CA ALA A 3 -16.01 1.10 17.09
C ALA A 3 -15.36 0.92 18.48
N GLY A 4 -14.14 0.36 18.54
CA GLY A 4 -13.41 0.21 19.80
C GLY A 4 -12.93 1.55 20.40
N ILE A 5 -12.63 2.53 19.56
CA ILE A 5 -12.19 3.86 19.98
C ILE A 5 -13.38 4.69 20.49
N LEU A 6 -14.52 4.65 19.79
CA LEU A 6 -15.74 5.32 20.25
C LEU A 6 -16.28 4.74 21.57
N SER A 7 -16.22 3.41 21.73
CA SER A 7 -16.71 2.75 22.94
C SER A 7 -15.76 2.91 24.15
N GLY A 8 -14.43 2.87 23.94
CA GLY A 8 -13.46 2.83 25.04
C GLY A 8 -12.82 4.17 25.44
N MET A 9 -12.91 5.22 24.61
CA MET A 9 -12.16 6.47 24.81
C MET A 9 -13.01 7.71 25.06
N GLN A 10 -14.33 7.56 25.23
CA GLN A 10 -15.19 8.69 25.58
C GLN A 10 -14.84 9.23 26.97
N GLY A 11 -14.46 10.51 27.05
CA GLY A 11 -14.12 11.18 28.31
C GLY A 11 -12.72 10.88 28.83
N LYS A 12 -11.91 10.05 28.15
CA LYS A 12 -10.48 9.88 28.50
C LYS A 12 -9.76 11.21 28.31
N ARG A 13 -9.20 11.73 29.42
CA ARG A 13 -8.57 13.06 29.51
C ARG A 13 -9.48 14.24 29.17
N GLY A 14 -10.81 14.09 29.32
CA GLY A 14 -11.79 15.14 29.03
C GLY A 14 -12.02 15.41 27.54
N ILE A 15 -11.56 14.50 26.67
CA ILE A 15 -11.65 14.66 25.21
C ILE A 15 -12.70 13.66 24.68
N ALA A 16 -13.55 14.12 23.75
CA ALA A 16 -14.53 13.28 23.07
C ALA A 16 -13.83 12.22 22.19
N ALA A 17 -14.41 11.01 22.10
CA ALA A 17 -13.78 9.88 21.43
C ALA A 17 -13.49 10.11 19.93
N TRP A 18 -14.31 10.91 19.24
CA TRP A 18 -14.11 11.24 17.82
C TRP A 18 -12.80 11.99 17.56
N ARG A 19 -12.29 12.76 18.53
CA ARG A 19 -11.01 13.47 18.40
C ARG A 19 -9.82 12.52 18.49
N TRP A 20 -9.95 11.46 19.28
CA TRP A 20 -8.93 10.42 19.39
C TRP A 20 -8.76 9.63 18.09
N LEU A 21 -9.84 9.42 17.34
CA LEU A 21 -9.80 8.84 15.99
C LEU A 21 -8.86 9.62 15.07
N PHE A 22 -9.04 10.94 14.96
CA PHE A 22 -8.18 11.79 14.13
C PHE A 22 -6.70 11.75 14.57
N PHE A 23 -6.42 11.77 15.87
CA PHE A 23 -5.03 11.71 16.35
C PHE A 23 -4.34 10.37 16.02
N ILE A 24 -5.07 9.27 16.09
CA ILE A 24 -4.52 7.93 15.82
C ILE A 24 -4.30 7.74 14.31
N GLU A 25 -5.27 8.13 13.48
CA GLU A 25 -5.17 8.02 12.02
C GLU A 25 -4.05 8.88 11.44
N VAL A 26 -3.96 10.15 11.86
CA VAL A 26 -2.91 11.07 11.37
C VAL A 26 -1.52 10.59 11.80
N ARG A 27 -1.36 10.04 13.01
CA ARG A 27 -0.07 9.48 13.45
C ARG A 27 0.34 8.26 12.62
N SER A 28 -0.60 7.38 12.31
CA SER A 28 -0.34 6.17 11.50
C SER A 28 0.17 6.55 10.10
N ASN A 29 -0.49 7.52 9.45
CA ASN A 29 -0.10 7.99 8.11
C ASN A 29 1.32 8.58 8.05
N ASN A 30 1.77 9.24 9.12
CA ASN A 30 3.11 9.82 9.17
C ASN A 30 4.24 8.79 9.28
N TYR A 31 3.94 7.58 9.78
CA TYR A 31 4.92 6.50 9.86
C TYR A 31 5.14 5.83 8.50
N CYS A 32 4.09 5.64 7.72
CA CYS A 32 4.15 5.00 6.40
C CYS A 32 5.03 5.75 5.39
N HIS A 33 5.13 7.09 5.49
CA HIS A 33 5.99 7.90 4.60
C HIS A 33 7.50 7.72 4.85
N ARG A 34 7.90 7.01 5.90
CA ARG A 34 9.32 6.82 6.24
C ARG A 34 9.94 5.57 5.62
N ASN A 35 9.19 4.86 4.78
CA ASN A 35 9.66 3.65 4.10
C ASN A 35 10.59 4.00 2.93
N PRO A 36 11.78 3.38 2.83
CA PRO A 36 12.66 3.49 1.67
C PRO A 36 11.93 3.09 0.39
N SER A 37 11.79 4.02 -0.54
CA SER A 37 11.11 3.76 -1.81
C SER A 37 12.00 2.98 -2.78
N HIS A 38 13.32 3.21 -2.83
CA HIS A 38 14.28 2.48 -3.69
C HIS A 38 15.72 2.68 -3.19
N PRO A 39 16.66 1.73 -3.40
CA PRO A 39 18.05 1.81 -2.92
C PRO A 39 18.84 3.02 -3.47
N HIS A 40 18.36 3.66 -4.54
CA HIS A 40 18.88 4.92 -5.06
C HIS A 40 18.59 6.13 -4.13
N ASN A 41 17.40 6.18 -3.51
CA ASN A 41 16.93 7.33 -2.72
C ASN A 41 17.19 7.17 -1.21
N THR A 42 17.72 6.02 -0.77
CA THR A 42 17.83 5.74 0.67
C THR A 42 19.08 6.36 1.29
N ARG A 43 18.88 7.42 2.08
CA ARG A 43 19.96 8.20 2.73
C ARG A 43 20.87 7.41 3.69
N TRP A 44 20.42 6.26 4.21
CA TRP A 44 21.12 5.48 5.24
C TRP A 44 21.95 4.29 4.73
N ILE A 45 21.84 3.90 3.45
CA ILE A 45 22.61 2.79 2.85
C ILE A 45 23.66 3.42 1.93
N LYS A 46 24.91 3.48 2.39
CA LYS A 46 26.04 4.06 1.65
C LYS A 46 27.10 2.99 1.39
N GLY A 47 27.80 3.09 0.25
CA GLY A 47 28.95 2.24 -0.07
C GLY A 47 28.61 0.92 -0.77
N SER A 48 29.40 -0.12 -0.49
CA SER A 48 29.34 -1.43 -1.16
C SER A 48 27.99 -2.15 -1.01
N GLN A 49 27.32 -1.96 0.13
CA GLN A 49 26.00 -2.54 0.39
C GLN A 49 24.91 -1.97 -0.53
N ARG A 50 25.03 -0.70 -0.96
CA ARG A 50 24.10 -0.12 -1.94
C ARG A 50 24.25 -0.80 -3.29
N ARG A 51 25.48 -1.05 -3.73
CA ARG A 51 25.76 -1.74 -5.00
C ARG A 51 25.33 -3.19 -4.97
N LEU A 52 25.54 -3.90 -3.85
CA LEU A 52 25.07 -5.28 -3.68
C LEU A 52 23.53 -5.34 -3.67
N ALA A 53 22.87 -4.39 -3.00
CA ALA A 53 21.41 -4.31 -3.01
C ALA A 53 20.86 -3.98 -4.40
N GLN A 54 21.52 -3.08 -5.15
CA GLN A 54 21.16 -2.79 -6.54
C GLN A 54 21.38 -3.98 -7.46
N ALA A 55 22.50 -4.71 -7.30
CA ALA A 55 22.79 -5.91 -8.08
C ALA A 55 21.76 -7.03 -7.84
N ARG A 56 21.36 -7.23 -6.58
CA ARG A 56 20.26 -8.15 -6.24
C ARG A 56 18.93 -7.67 -6.81
N LEU A 57 18.63 -6.37 -6.70
CA LEU A 57 17.39 -5.82 -7.26
C LEU A 57 17.32 -6.00 -8.79
N SER A 58 18.45 -5.82 -9.49
CA SER A 58 18.55 -6.03 -10.94
C SER A 58 18.57 -7.50 -11.35
N GLU A 59 18.94 -8.41 -10.43
CA GLU A 59 18.91 -9.85 -10.67
C GLU A 59 17.50 -10.42 -10.42
N ASP A 60 16.78 -9.87 -9.43
CA ASP A 60 15.38 -10.22 -9.11
C ASP A 60 14.40 -9.59 -10.12
N ALA A 61 14.74 -8.42 -10.66
CA ALA A 61 14.09 -7.82 -11.82
C ALA A 61 14.63 -8.48 -13.10
N ALA A 62 14.11 -9.67 -13.43
CA ALA A 62 14.55 -10.46 -14.59
C ALA A 62 14.52 -9.71 -15.95
N GLU A 63 13.84 -8.56 -16.03
CA GLU A 63 14.04 -7.54 -17.07
C GLU A 63 14.28 -6.20 -16.38
N ALA A 64 15.39 -5.54 -16.71
CA ALA A 64 15.53 -4.11 -16.48
C ALA A 64 14.56 -3.43 -17.45
N ASP A 65 13.39 -3.05 -16.95
CA ASP A 65 12.48 -2.17 -17.66
C ASP A 65 13.20 -0.82 -17.80
N GLU A 66 13.95 -0.66 -18.89
CA GLU A 66 14.37 0.65 -19.35
C GLU A 66 13.10 1.31 -19.86
N ASP A 67 12.35 1.97 -18.97
CA ASP A 67 11.25 2.86 -19.32
C ASP A 67 11.77 3.79 -20.44
N GLY A 68 11.44 3.46 -21.69
CA GLY A 68 11.76 4.33 -22.80
C GLY A 68 11.01 5.63 -22.56
N ALA A 69 11.60 6.78 -22.90
CA ALA A 69 10.92 8.07 -22.72
C ALA A 69 9.56 8.20 -23.46
N ASN A 70 9.18 7.17 -24.24
CA ASN A 70 7.92 7.02 -24.97
C ASN A 70 6.97 5.96 -24.39
N ASP A 71 7.33 5.26 -23.31
CA ASP A 71 6.44 4.29 -22.69
C ASP A 71 5.34 5.01 -21.89
N SER A 72 4.13 4.87 -22.39
CA SER A 72 2.95 5.49 -21.81
C SER A 72 2.35 4.55 -20.76
N ALA A 73 1.95 5.10 -19.61
CA ALA A 73 1.20 4.36 -18.58
C ALA A 73 -0.04 3.63 -19.15
N PHE A 74 -0.60 4.15 -20.26
CA PHE A 74 -1.71 3.52 -20.96
C PHE A 74 -1.30 2.26 -21.73
N ALA A 75 -0.09 2.21 -22.28
CA ALA A 75 0.46 1.01 -22.92
C ALA A 75 0.68 -0.09 -21.87
N GLY A 76 1.22 0.26 -20.70
CA GLY A 76 1.34 -0.64 -19.55
C GLY A 76 -0.01 -1.17 -19.08
N LEU A 77 -1.04 -0.33 -19.03
CA LEU A 77 -2.41 -0.76 -18.69
C LEU A 77 -2.96 -1.78 -19.71
N ILE A 78 -2.75 -1.54 -21.00
CA ILE A 78 -3.18 -2.49 -22.05
C ILE A 78 -2.41 -3.82 -21.93
N MET A 79 -1.11 -3.78 -21.63
CA MET A 79 -0.32 -4.99 -21.41
C MET A 79 -0.81 -5.77 -20.19
N ALA A 80 -1.11 -5.09 -19.08
CA ALA A 80 -1.66 -5.72 -17.89
C ALA A 80 -3.03 -6.36 -18.15
N LEU A 81 -3.92 -5.70 -18.90
CA LEU A 81 -5.24 -6.26 -19.23
C LEU A 81 -5.19 -7.45 -20.19
N LYS A 82 -4.10 -7.59 -20.97
CA LYS A 82 -3.89 -8.74 -21.87
C LYS A 82 -3.39 -9.99 -21.12
N ASP A 83 -2.79 -9.86 -19.94
CA ASP A 83 -2.41 -11.01 -19.12
C ASP A 83 -3.67 -11.69 -18.57
N PRO A 84 -3.95 -12.97 -18.89
CA PRO A 84 -5.14 -13.67 -18.43
C PRO A 84 -5.26 -13.78 -16.91
N LYS A 85 -4.16 -13.65 -16.15
CA LYS A 85 -4.19 -13.70 -14.68
C LYS A 85 -4.80 -12.44 -14.07
N VAL A 86 -4.59 -11.29 -14.70
CA VAL A 86 -5.04 -9.99 -14.20
C VAL A 86 -6.58 -9.90 -14.09
N PRO A 87 -7.39 -10.22 -15.12
CA PRO A 87 -8.84 -10.17 -14.99
C PRO A 87 -9.37 -11.22 -14.01
N ILE A 88 -8.74 -12.39 -13.91
CA ILE A 88 -9.12 -13.43 -12.94
C ILE A 88 -8.95 -12.91 -11.51
N LEU A 89 -7.77 -12.35 -11.19
CA LEU A 89 -7.48 -11.78 -9.88
C LEU A 89 -8.36 -10.55 -9.59
N ALA A 90 -8.67 -9.73 -10.60
CA ALA A 90 -9.57 -8.60 -10.46
C ALA A 90 -10.98 -9.03 -10.06
N VAL A 91 -11.54 -10.06 -10.71
CA VAL A 91 -12.87 -10.59 -10.39
C VAL A 91 -12.89 -11.24 -9.00
N MET A 92 -11.85 -12.00 -8.64
CA MET A 92 -11.71 -12.56 -7.29
C MET A 92 -11.66 -11.48 -6.21
N THR A 93 -10.89 -10.42 -6.43
CA THR A 93 -10.78 -9.31 -5.47
C THR A 93 -12.10 -8.56 -5.35
N CYS A 94 -12.80 -8.34 -6.47
CA CYS A 94 -14.11 -7.71 -6.48
C CYS A 94 -15.15 -8.54 -5.71
N SER A 95 -15.19 -9.87 -5.93
CA SER A 95 -16.11 -10.75 -5.21
C SER A 95 -15.80 -10.81 -3.71
N GLN A 96 -14.52 -10.82 -3.33
CA GLN A 96 -14.11 -10.72 -1.92
C GLN A 96 -14.54 -9.40 -1.29
N LEU A 97 -14.37 -8.27 -1.98
CA LEU A 97 -14.78 -6.95 -1.47
C LEU A 97 -16.29 -6.86 -1.29
N LEU A 98 -17.05 -7.42 -2.23
CA LEU A 98 -18.51 -7.53 -2.11
C LEU A 98 -18.88 -8.38 -0.90
N GLY A 99 -18.27 -9.56 -0.73
CA GLY A 99 -18.49 -10.42 0.44
C GLY A 99 -18.19 -9.73 1.77
N LEU A 100 -17.06 -9.03 1.87
CA LEU A 100 -16.70 -8.24 3.05
C LEU A 100 -17.70 -7.08 3.30
N SER A 101 -18.23 -6.47 2.24
CA SER A 101 -19.25 -5.43 2.37
C SER A 101 -20.55 -5.98 2.94
N PHE A 102 -20.97 -7.17 2.51
CA PHE A 102 -22.13 -7.87 3.09
C PHE A 102 -21.92 -8.19 4.57
N VAL A 103 -20.76 -8.71 4.97
CA VAL A 103 -20.44 -8.99 6.37
C VAL A 103 -20.41 -7.72 7.23
N ASN A 104 -19.90 -6.60 6.69
CA ASN A 104 -19.88 -5.34 7.42
C ASN A 104 -21.26 -4.69 7.56
N PHE A 105 -22.16 -4.86 6.57
CA PHE A 105 -23.50 -4.25 6.59
C PHE A 105 -24.53 -5.13 7.33
N PHE A 106 -24.37 -6.45 7.25
CA PHE A 106 -25.13 -7.44 8.00
C PHE A 106 -24.16 -8.29 8.82
N PRO A 107 -23.62 -7.76 9.92
CA PRO A 107 -22.92 -8.59 10.88
C PRO A 107 -23.94 -9.58 11.44
N THR A 108 -23.85 -10.85 11.04
CA THR A 108 -24.62 -11.94 11.65
C THR A 108 -24.32 -12.02 13.15
#